data_AF-A0A820BHJ9-F1
#
_entry.id   AF-A0A820BHJ9-F1
#
_cell.length_a   1.000
_cell.length_b   1.000
_cell.length_c   1.000
_cell.angle_alpha   90.00
_cell.angle_beta   90.00
_cell.angle_gamma   90.00
#
_symmetry.space_group_name_H-M   'P 1'
#
loop_
_entity.id
_entity.type
_entity.pdbx_description
1 polymer ?
#
loop_
_entity_poly.entity_id
_entity_poly.type
_entity_poly.pdbx_seq_one_letter_code
_entity_poly.pdbx_strand_id
1 'polypeptide(L)'
;MDSIEKSNLNRQFLFRSWDIGKMKSQVAAKAVKTMNPNMNIHSFIEGVFTETEHIYNDTFFEQLSGVVNALDNVKARTFLTGTSVEVL
;
A
#
# COMPACT_ATOMS: atom_id res chain seq x y z
N MET A 1 -2.89 -8.67 -0.53
CA MET A 1 -2.44 -9.51 0.59
C MET A 1 -3.31 -9.22 1.79
N ASP A 2 -3.61 -7.95 2.11
CA ASP A 2 -4.48 -7.62 3.24
C ASP A 2 -5.91 -7.22 2.80
N SER A 3 -6.90 -7.84 3.43
CA SER A 3 -8.33 -7.65 3.15
C SER A 3 -9.01 -6.92 4.30
N ILE A 4 -10.09 -6.21 4.02
CA ILE A 4 -10.79 -5.42 5.03
C ILE A 4 -11.52 -6.34 6.01
N GLU A 5 -11.26 -6.16 7.29
CA GLU A 5 -11.97 -6.83 8.38
C GLU A 5 -12.87 -5.87 9.14
N LYS A 6 -13.87 -6.40 9.83
CA LYS A 6 -14.74 -5.61 10.73
C LYS A 6 -13.93 -4.85 11.79
N SER A 7 -12.85 -5.47 12.28
CA SER A 7 -11.93 -4.90 13.26
C SER A 7 -11.23 -3.64 12.75
N ASN A 8 -11.13 -3.44 11.44
CA ASN A 8 -10.44 -2.29 10.84
C ASN A 8 -11.30 -1.03 10.77
N LEU A 9 -12.63 -1.18 10.72
CA LEU A 9 -13.57 -0.09 10.46
C LEU A 9 -13.57 0.98 11.56
N ASN A 10 -13.07 0.66 12.76
CA ASN A 10 -12.99 1.61 13.86
C ASN A 10 -11.91 2.68 13.68
N ARG A 11 -10.91 2.45 12.82
CA ARG A 11 -9.73 3.31 12.67
C ARG A 11 -9.32 3.58 11.22
N GLN A 12 -9.84 2.81 10.26
CA GLN A 12 -9.56 2.95 8.83
C GLN A 12 -10.81 3.51 8.12
N PHE A 13 -10.98 4.83 8.20
CA PHE A 13 -12.21 5.55 7.84
C PHE A 13 -12.56 5.54 6.34
N LEU A 14 -11.64 5.10 5.47
CA LEU A 14 -11.93 4.93 4.04
C LEU A 14 -12.81 3.71 3.77
N PHE A 15 -12.94 2.78 4.72
CA PHE A 15 -13.65 1.52 4.54
C PHE A 15 -15.05 1.55 5.13
N ARG A 16 -15.93 0.69 4.61
CA ARG A 16 -17.31 0.55 5.04
C ARG A 16 -17.63 -0.92 5.32
N SER A 17 -18.74 -1.18 6.01
CA SER A 17 -19.16 -2.54 6.35
C SER A 17 -19.35 -3.44 5.12
N TRP A 18 -19.78 -2.87 3.99
CA TRP A 18 -19.94 -3.58 2.71
C TRP A 18 -18.61 -3.82 1.96
N ASP A 19 -17.49 -3.32 2.48
CA ASP A 19 -16.17 -3.55 1.89
C ASP A 19 -15.40 -4.67 2.59
N ILE A 20 -15.97 -5.27 3.64
CA ILE A 20 -15.37 -6.42 4.33
C ILE A 20 -15.08 -7.55 3.34
N GLY A 21 -13.87 -8.11 3.41
CA GLY A 21 -13.35 -9.15 2.52
C GLY A 21 -12.71 -8.62 1.23
N LYS A 22 -12.88 -7.34 0.88
CA LYS A 22 -12.21 -6.73 -0.29
C LYS A 22 -10.79 -6.31 0.06
N MET A 23 -9.95 -6.18 -0.98
CA MET A 23 -8.56 -5.74 -0.80
C MET A 23 -8.50 -4.27 -0.38
N LYS A 24 -7.73 -3.99 0.69
CA LYS A 24 -7.62 -2.63 1.26
C LYS A 24 -7.14 -1.61 0.25
N SER A 25 -6.11 -1.93 -0.53
CA SER A 25 -5.51 -1.01 -1.50
C SER A 25 -6.48 -0.59 -2.60
N GLN A 26 -7.23 -1.52 -3.16
CA GLN A 26 -8.22 -1.25 -4.20
C GLN A 26 -9.39 -0.38 -3.69
N VAL A 27 -9.92 -0.71 -2.50
CA VAL A 27 -11.02 0.06 -1.90
C VAL A 27 -10.55 1.46 -1.51
N ALA A 28 -9.36 1.59 -0.93
CA ALA A 28 -8.77 2.90 -0.59
C ALA A 28 -8.58 3.76 -1.84
N ALA A 29 -8.02 3.20 -2.91
CA ALA A 29 -7.84 3.92 -4.18
C ALA A 29 -9.18 4.41 -4.75
N LYS A 30 -10.22 3.57 -4.73
CA LYS A 30 -11.57 3.97 -5.18
C LYS A 30 -12.17 5.06 -4.29
N ALA A 31 -12.02 4.95 -2.97
CA ALA A 31 -12.52 5.94 -2.03
C ALA A 31 -11.86 7.31 -2.26
N VAL A 32 -10.53 7.34 -2.37
CA VAL A 32 -9.77 8.57 -2.63
C VAL A 32 -10.12 9.16 -3.99
N LYS A 33 -10.26 8.34 -5.04
CA LYS A 33 -10.67 8.82 -6.38
C LYS A 33 -12.08 9.38 -6.40
N THR A 34 -12.97 8.91 -5.52
CA THR A 34 -14.30 9.49 -5.32
C THR A 34 -14.20 10.86 -4.63
N MET A 35 -13.26 11.04 -3.70
CA MET A 35 -13.01 12.32 -3.02
C MET A 35 -12.34 13.35 -3.95
N ASN A 36 -11.40 12.90 -4.79
CA ASN A 36 -10.73 13.72 -5.79
C ASN A 36 -10.53 12.92 -7.10
N PRO A 37 -11.39 13.14 -8.11
CA PRO A 37 -11.32 12.43 -9.39
C PRO A 37 -10.02 12.65 -10.17
N ASN A 38 -9.32 13.76 -9.91
CA ASN A 38 -8.07 14.10 -10.59
C ASN A 38 -6.86 13.30 -10.06
N MET A 39 -7.02 12.53 -8.99
CA MET A 39 -5.94 11.68 -8.48
C MET A 39 -5.70 10.47 -9.37
N ASN A 40 -4.44 10.30 -9.76
CA ASN A 40 -3.95 9.13 -10.47
C ASN A 40 -3.35 8.14 -9.47
N ILE A 41 -4.08 7.05 -9.21
CA ILE A 41 -3.73 6.06 -8.20
C ILE A 41 -3.63 4.69 -8.87
N HIS A 42 -2.47 4.06 -8.73
CA HIS A 42 -2.26 2.66 -9.07
C HIS A 42 -2.19 1.86 -7.76
N SER A 43 -3.15 0.95 -7.56
CA SER A 43 -3.20 0.11 -6.36
C SER A 43 -2.61 -1.26 -6.63
N PHE A 44 -1.62 -1.66 -5.83
CA PHE A 44 -1.08 -3.01 -5.81
C PHE A 44 -1.72 -3.81 -4.68
N ILE A 45 -1.90 -5.12 -4.88
CA ILE A 45 -2.42 -6.00 -3.81
C ILE A 45 -1.28 -6.81 -3.19
N GLU A 46 -0.16 -6.95 -3.88
CA GLU A 46 1.02 -7.68 -3.47
C GLU A 46 1.68 -6.93 -2.31
N GLY A 47 2.00 -7.65 -1.23
CA GLY A 47 2.76 -7.03 -0.16
C GLY A 47 4.23 -6.87 -0.58
N VAL A 48 4.94 -5.95 0.05
CA VAL A 48 6.34 -5.66 -0.29
C VAL A 48 7.27 -6.60 0.48
N PHE A 49 7.75 -7.63 -0.20
CA PHE A 49 8.68 -8.65 0.31
C PHE A 49 9.68 -9.07 -0.78
N THR A 50 10.70 -9.83 -0.39
CA THR A 50 11.70 -10.40 -1.31
C THR A 50 11.07 -11.24 -2.42
N GLU A 51 9.99 -11.98 -2.15
CA GLU A 51 9.29 -12.80 -3.15
C GLU A 51 8.59 -11.95 -4.23
N THR A 52 8.31 -10.69 -3.93
CA THR A 52 7.64 -9.72 -4.83
C THR A 52 8.60 -8.70 -5.44
N GLU A 53 9.91 -8.90 -5.28
CA GLU A 53 10.95 -7.99 -5.80
C GLU A 53 10.91 -7.88 -7.34
N HIS A 54 10.42 -8.90 -8.02
CA HIS A 54 10.14 -8.83 -9.46
C HIS A 54 9.12 -7.74 -9.84
N ILE A 55 8.25 -7.34 -8.90
CA ILE A 55 7.30 -6.23 -9.03
C ILE A 55 7.92 -4.92 -8.50
N TYR A 56 8.53 -5.01 -7.32
CA TYR A 56 9.15 -3.89 -6.61
C TYR A 56 10.68 -3.93 -6.77
N ASN A 57 11.15 -3.82 -8.01
CA ASN A 57 12.57 -3.82 -8.36
C ASN A 57 13.15 -2.39 -8.37
N ASP A 58 14.45 -2.27 -8.61
CA ASP A 58 15.16 -0.98 -8.68
C ASP A 58 14.49 0.00 -9.65
N THR A 59 14.08 -0.46 -10.84
CA THR A 59 13.40 0.39 -11.83
C THR A 59 12.08 0.95 -11.30
N PHE A 60 11.34 0.21 -10.47
CA PHE A 60 10.14 0.74 -9.80
C PHE A 60 10.50 1.84 -8.81
N PHE A 61 11.51 1.63 -7.97
CA PHE A 61 11.90 2.59 -6.93
C PHE A 61 12.57 3.84 -7.50
N GLU A 62 13.37 3.74 -8.56
CA GLU A 62 14.01 4.86 -9.25
C GLU A 62 13.01 5.87 -9.82
N GLN A 63 11.78 5.44 -10.13
CA GLN A 63 10.72 6.32 -10.64
C GLN A 63 10.00 7.10 -9.53
N LEU A 64 10.21 6.74 -8.27
CA LEU A 64 9.51 7.37 -7.15
C LEU A 64 10.25 8.61 -6.67
N SER A 65 9.49 9.70 -6.45
CA SER A 65 10.03 10.89 -5.79
C SER A 65 10.19 10.71 -4.27
N GLY A 66 9.59 9.67 -3.70
CA GLY A 66 9.67 9.35 -2.29
C GLY A 66 8.79 8.16 -1.91
N VAL A 67 9.09 7.57 -0.76
CA VAL A 67 8.37 6.41 -0.21
C VAL A 67 7.80 6.77 1.16
N VAL A 68 6.52 6.48 1.38
CA VAL A 68 5.85 6.68 2.67
C VAL A 68 5.37 5.34 3.21
N ASN A 69 5.87 4.98 4.39
CA ASN A 69 5.53 3.70 5.03
C ASN A 69 4.29 3.82 5.92
N ALA A 70 3.33 2.93 5.72
CA ALA A 70 2.15 2.74 6.57
C ALA A 70 2.03 1.28 7.04
N LEU A 71 3.17 0.63 7.29
CA LEU A 71 3.29 -0.78 7.61
C LEU A 71 3.22 -1.02 9.12
N ASP A 72 2.47 -2.06 9.52
CA ASP A 72 2.33 -2.50 10.90
C ASP A 72 3.25 -3.67 11.27
N ASN A 73 3.83 -4.36 10.28
CA ASN A 73 4.67 -5.53 10.49
C ASN A 73 6.18 -5.20 10.37
N VAL A 74 7.00 -5.85 11.20
CA VAL A 74 8.46 -5.63 11.23
C VAL A 74 9.13 -6.11 9.95
N LYS A 75 8.68 -7.22 9.36
CA LYS A 75 9.30 -7.81 8.16
C LYS A 75 9.29 -6.85 6.96
N ALA A 76 8.13 -6.27 6.64
CA ALA A 76 8.01 -5.31 5.54
C ALA A 76 8.75 -4.00 5.85
N ARG A 77 8.82 -3.59 7.12
CA ARG A 77 9.67 -2.46 7.54
C ARG A 77 11.15 -2.75 7.29
N THR A 78 11.66 -3.91 7.70
CA THR A 78 13.06 -4.29 7.46
C THR A 78 13.40 -4.35 5.98
N PHE A 79 12.50 -4.89 5.14
CA PHE A 79 12.70 -4.92 3.69
C PHE A 79 12.81 -3.51 3.10
N LEU A 80 11.86 -2.62 3.43
CA LEU A 80 11.91 -1.24 2.92
C LEU A 80 13.07 -0.44 3.50
N THR A 81 13.46 -0.63 4.76
CA THR A 81 14.64 0.01 5.36
C THR A 81 15.93 -0.47 4.70
N GLY A 82 16.04 -1.76 4.36
CA GLY A 82 17.21 -2.29 3.64
C GLY A 82 17.31 -1.79 2.20
N THR A 83 16.16 -1.52 1.57
CA THR A 83 16.08 -0.98 0.18
C THR A 83 16.20 0.55 0.17
N SER A 84 15.86 1.23 1.26
CA SER A 84 15.79 2.68 1.36
C SER A 84 16.89 3.26 2.26
N VAL A 85 18.16 2.98 1.99
CA VAL A 85 19.27 3.89 2.35
C VAL A 85 20.44 3.73 1.36
N GLU A 86 20.26 4.22 0.13
CA GLU A 86 21.37 4.82 -0.63
C GLU A 86 20.82 5.86 -1.61
N VAL A 87 20.31 6.97 -1.07
CA VAL A 87 20.05 8.19 -1.86
C VAL A 87 20.56 9.36 -1.02
N LEU A 88 21.66 9.94 -1.53
CA LEU A 88 22.51 11.05 -1.06
C LEU A 88 22.06 11.86 0.17
#